data_AF-A0A2T0U2T2-F1
#
_entry.id   AF-A0A2T0U2T2-F1
#
_cell.length_a   1.000
_cell.length_b   1.000
_cell.length_c   1.000
_cell.angle_alpha   90.00
_cell.angle_beta   90.00
_cell.angle_gamma   90.00
#
_symmetry.space_group_name_H-M   'P 1'
#
loop_
_entity.id
_entity.type
_entity.pdbx_description
1 polymer ?
#
loop_
_entity_poly.entity_id
_entity_poly.type
_entity_poly.pdbx_seq_one_letter_code
_entity_poly.pdbx_strand_id
1 'polypeptide(L)'
;MRYEIYQQVTATFIDEQVALQAWDFCGGLGMANSWVVTLDAAVDDSTLGKVVREGLSRARRDPPEDEPRPEWGLVSKALGFRSEGALTRAGSLIVRVSRLDDIIKVRAQTTEWGGSSATTQNWRVTIDESSDDTTLGRAVREAREHCIPWRPRKRKVSGRAP
;
A
#
# COMPACT_ATOMS: atom_id res chain seq x y z
N MET A 1 -10.10 16.18 16.92
CA MET A 1 -8.94 16.15 16.00
C MET A 1 -9.33 15.38 14.75
N ARG A 2 -9.45 16.05 13.60
CA ARG A 2 -9.57 15.37 12.31
C ARG A 2 -8.16 14.97 11.90
N TYR A 3 -7.92 13.67 11.71
CA TYR A 3 -6.66 13.18 11.17
C TYR A 3 -6.67 13.47 9.68
N GLU A 4 -6.11 14.59 9.23
CA GLU A 4 -6.06 14.94 7.81
C GLU A 4 -4.91 14.17 7.14
N ILE A 5 -5.16 12.94 6.67
CA ILE A 5 -4.18 12.27 5.80
C ILE A 5 -4.05 13.13 4.53
N TYR A 6 -2.87 13.70 4.29
CA TYR A 6 -2.68 14.57 3.12
C TYR A 6 -2.32 13.77 1.88
N GLN A 7 -1.43 12.79 2.04
CA GLN A 7 -0.88 12.00 0.95
C GLN A 7 -0.68 10.56 1.38
N GLN A 8 -0.91 9.63 0.46
CA GLN A 8 -0.65 8.21 0.70
C GLN A 8 -0.03 7.56 -0.52
N VAL A 9 0.87 6.62 -0.25
CA VAL A 9 1.36 5.62 -1.20
C VAL A 9 1.10 4.25 -0.62
N THR A 10 0.69 3.31 -1.47
CA THR A 10 0.69 1.88 -1.14
C THR A 10 1.85 1.21 -1.86
N ALA A 11 2.66 0.45 -1.13
CA ALA A 11 3.66 -0.44 -1.70
C ALA A 11 3.13 -1.87 -1.59
N THR A 12 2.88 -2.49 -2.75
CA THR A 12 2.35 -3.85 -2.88
C THR A 12 3.46 -4.78 -3.32
N PHE A 13 3.91 -5.62 -2.39
CA PHE A 13 4.96 -6.62 -2.61
C PHE A 13 4.34 -7.95 -3.04
N ILE A 14 4.92 -8.57 -4.06
CA ILE A 14 4.61 -9.93 -4.47
C ILE A 14 5.87 -10.54 -5.10
N ASP A 15 6.27 -11.72 -4.63
CA ASP A 15 7.47 -12.40 -5.09
C ASP A 15 8.71 -11.47 -5.14
N GLU A 16 9.31 -11.32 -6.31
CA GLU A 16 10.50 -10.50 -6.58
C GLU A 16 10.15 -9.07 -7.04
N GLN A 17 8.90 -8.64 -6.87
CA GLN A 17 8.43 -7.32 -7.34
C GLN A 17 7.74 -6.51 -6.24
N VAL A 18 7.82 -5.19 -6.39
CA VAL A 18 7.01 -4.23 -5.64
C VAL A 18 6.39 -3.22 -6.60
N ALA A 19 5.08 -3.00 -6.47
CA ALA A 19 4.38 -1.91 -7.14
C ALA A 19 4.02 -0.81 -6.15
N LEU A 20 4.36 0.43 -6.47
CA LEU A 20 4.00 1.61 -5.71
C LEU A 20 2.89 2.36 -6.42
N GLN A 21 1.85 2.75 -5.69
CA GLN A 21 0.73 3.52 -6.21
C GLN A 21 0.43 4.70 -5.28
N ALA A 22 0.26 5.88 -5.86
CA ALA A 22 -0.14 7.07 -5.12
C ALA A 22 -1.67 7.17 -5.02
N TRP A 23 -2.13 7.78 -3.93
CA TRP A 23 -3.55 7.93 -3.62
C TRP A 23 -3.86 9.39 -3.31
N ASP A 24 -4.85 9.92 -4.02
CA ASP A 24 -5.42 11.23 -3.75
C ASP A 24 -6.52 11.10 -2.68
N PHE A 25 -6.76 12.15 -1.89
CA PHE A 25 -7.78 12.17 -0.85
C PHE A 25 -8.74 13.32 -1.05
N CYS A 26 -10.04 13.03 -1.03
CA CYS A 26 -11.09 14.04 -0.93
C CYS A 26 -11.79 13.85 0.42
N GLY A 27 -11.49 14.73 1.39
CA GLY A 27 -11.91 14.55 2.78
C GLY A 27 -11.38 13.26 3.40
N GLY A 28 -12.25 12.26 3.61
CA GLY A 28 -11.90 10.96 4.20
C GLY A 28 -11.79 9.79 3.21
N LEU A 29 -12.09 10.03 1.93
CA LEU A 29 -12.10 9.00 0.89
C LEU A 29 -10.80 9.06 0.09
N GLY A 30 -10.02 7.99 0.16
CA GLY A 30 -8.83 7.80 -0.67
C GLY A 30 -9.21 7.20 -2.02
N MET A 31 -8.69 7.78 -3.10
CA MET A 31 -8.78 7.26 -4.45
C MET A 31 -7.38 7.04 -4.99
N ALA A 32 -7.10 5.83 -5.48
CA ALA A 32 -5.87 5.60 -6.22
C ALA A 32 -5.80 6.58 -7.40
N ASN A 33 -4.62 7.15 -7.69
CA ASN A 33 -4.39 7.95 -8.88
C ASN A 33 -3.69 7.11 -9.98
N SER A 34 -3.36 7.72 -11.12
CA SER A 34 -2.76 7.02 -12.27
C SER A 34 -1.26 6.74 -12.14
N TRP A 35 -0.59 7.25 -11.11
CA TRP A 35 0.83 7.04 -10.90
C TRP A 35 1.07 5.65 -10.30
N VAL A 36 1.71 4.77 -11.08
CA VAL A 36 2.15 3.44 -10.65
C VAL A 36 3.57 3.20 -11.14
N VAL A 37 4.43 2.71 -10.25
CA VAL A 37 5.81 2.32 -10.56
C VAL A 37 6.07 0.91 -10.04
N THR A 38 6.71 0.07 -10.85
CA THR A 38 7.16 -1.27 -10.45
C THR A 38 8.67 -1.30 -10.31
N LEU A 39 9.16 -1.91 -9.23
CA LEU A 39 10.58 -2.13 -8.97
C LEU A 39 10.81 -3.60 -8.64
N ASP A 40 12.07 -4.03 -8.70
CA ASP A 40 12.52 -5.26 -8.08
C ASP A 40 12.36 -5.17 -6.56
N ALA A 41 11.85 -6.21 -5.90
CA ALA A 41 11.66 -6.25 -4.46
C ALA A 41 12.99 -6.22 -3.68
N ALA A 42 14.12 -6.52 -4.31
CA ALA A 42 15.47 -6.49 -3.76
C ALA A 42 16.21 -5.15 -4.03
N VAL A 43 15.56 -4.17 -4.66
CA VAL A 43 16.13 -2.83 -4.89
C VAL A 43 16.66 -2.21 -3.59
N ASP A 44 17.72 -1.41 -3.60
CA ASP A 44 18.26 -0.86 -2.37
C ASP A 44 17.25 0.08 -1.65
N ASP A 45 17.44 0.25 -0.33
CA ASP A 45 16.55 1.05 0.51
C ASP A 45 16.49 2.53 0.07
N SER A 46 17.59 3.09 -0.42
CA SER A 46 17.61 4.49 -0.87
C SER A 46 16.71 4.66 -2.09
N THR A 47 16.82 3.77 -3.07
CA THR A 47 15.96 3.78 -4.26
C THR A 47 14.50 3.55 -3.89
N LEU A 48 14.18 2.58 -3.03
CA LEU A 48 12.81 2.34 -2.57
C LEU A 48 12.23 3.59 -1.89
N GLY A 49 12.96 4.19 -0.95
CA GLY A 49 12.51 5.39 -0.25
C GLY A 49 12.32 6.60 -1.17
N LYS A 50 13.23 6.79 -2.13
CA LYS A 50 13.11 7.86 -3.13
C LYS A 50 11.83 7.73 -3.94
N VAL A 51 11.49 6.52 -4.42
CA VAL A 51 10.27 6.29 -5.21
C VAL A 51 9.02 6.42 -4.35
N VAL A 52 9.05 5.99 -3.08
CA VAL A 52 7.96 6.25 -2.13
C VAL A 52 7.74 7.75 -1.96
N ARG A 53 8.80 8.54 -1.78
CA ARG A 53 8.71 9.99 -1.65
C ARG A 53 8.20 10.66 -2.92
N GLU A 54 8.62 10.19 -4.10
CA GLU A 54 8.03 10.64 -5.36
C GLU A 54 6.53 10.39 -5.35
N GLY A 55 6.07 9.17 -5.05
CA GLY A 55 4.65 8.84 -4.98
C GLY A 55 3.88 9.73 -4.00
N LEU A 56 4.45 10.01 -2.82
CA LEU A 56 3.84 10.93 -1.85
C LEU A 56 3.72 12.36 -2.41
N SER A 57 4.66 12.81 -3.24
CA SER A 57 4.57 14.11 -3.92
C SER A 57 3.54 14.15 -5.05
N ARG A 58 3.19 12.98 -5.62
CA ARG A 58 2.15 12.84 -6.66
C ARG A 58 0.74 12.79 -6.09
N ALA A 59 0.60 12.37 -4.83
CA ALA A 59 -0.69 12.32 -4.16
C ALA A 59 -1.21 13.75 -3.88
N ARG A 60 -2.49 13.97 -4.19
CA ARG A 60 -3.16 15.26 -4.06
C ARG A 60 -4.20 15.24 -2.95
N ARG A 61 -4.31 16.38 -2.26
CA ARG A 61 -5.42 16.69 -1.37
C ARG A 61 -6.50 17.42 -2.17
N ASP A 62 -7.74 16.97 -2.02
CA ASP A 62 -8.95 17.54 -2.62
C ASP A 62 -8.82 17.71 -4.15
N PRO A 63 -8.59 16.60 -4.90
CA PRO A 63 -8.53 16.66 -6.36
C PRO A 63 -9.88 17.12 -6.95
N PRO A 64 -9.90 17.72 -8.15
CA PRO A 64 -11.14 18.13 -8.81
C PRO A 64 -12.14 16.97 -8.96
N GLU A 65 -13.41 17.21 -8.63
CA GLU A 65 -14.46 16.17 -8.67
C GLU A 65 -14.73 15.65 -10.10
N ASP A 66 -14.45 16.48 -11.11
CA ASP A 66 -14.68 16.22 -12.53
C ASP A 66 -13.50 15.52 -13.22
N GLU A 67 -12.41 15.25 -12.50
CA GLU A 67 -11.26 14.57 -13.07
C GLU A 67 -11.57 13.08 -13.34
N PRO A 68 -11.23 12.56 -14.53
CA PRO A 68 -11.49 11.17 -14.86
C PRO A 68 -10.79 10.25 -13.87
N ARG A 69 -11.58 9.39 -13.22
CA ARG A 69 -11.05 8.40 -12.28
C ARG A 69 -10.12 7.44 -13.03
N PRO A 70 -8.95 7.12 -12.47
CA PRO A 70 -8.08 6.15 -13.09
C PRO A 70 -8.75 4.80 -13.13
N GLU A 71 -8.28 3.98 -14.06
CA GLU A 71 -8.75 2.63 -14.21
C GLU A 71 -8.51 1.83 -12.92
N TRP A 72 -9.50 1.05 -12.50
CA TRP A 72 -9.27 0.09 -11.41
C TRP A 72 -8.30 -0.99 -11.85
N GLY A 73 -7.43 -1.42 -10.94
CA GLY A 73 -6.53 -2.54 -11.19
C GLY A 73 -5.17 -2.18 -11.78
N LEU A 74 -4.75 -0.92 -11.75
CA LEU A 74 -3.42 -0.52 -12.29
C LEU A 74 -2.27 -1.30 -11.63
N VAL A 75 -2.35 -1.56 -10.33
CA VAL A 75 -1.34 -2.34 -9.60
C VAL A 75 -1.31 -3.79 -10.06
N SER A 76 -2.47 -4.47 -10.10
CA SER A 76 -2.52 -5.85 -10.61
C SER A 76 -2.05 -5.95 -12.06
N LYS A 77 -2.43 -5.01 -12.93
CA LYS A 77 -1.95 -4.96 -14.32
C LYS A 77 -0.44 -4.75 -14.41
N ALA A 78 0.11 -3.80 -13.65
CA ALA A 78 1.54 -3.50 -13.65
C ALA A 78 2.37 -4.71 -13.18
N LEU A 79 1.81 -5.53 -12.28
CA LEU A 79 2.42 -6.76 -11.79
C LEU A 79 2.04 -8.01 -12.64
N GLY A 80 1.40 -7.84 -13.80
CA GLY A 80 1.07 -8.94 -14.71
C GLY A 80 -0.09 -9.85 -14.28
N PHE A 81 -0.88 -9.44 -13.28
CA PHE A 81 -2.06 -10.18 -12.84
C PHE A 81 -3.31 -9.78 -13.60
N ARG A 82 -4.15 -10.77 -13.94
CA ARG A 82 -5.42 -10.55 -14.65
C ARG A 82 -6.46 -9.72 -13.88
N SER A 83 -6.32 -9.63 -12.56
CA SER A 83 -7.22 -8.88 -11.68
C SER A 83 -6.66 -8.71 -10.28
N GLU A 84 -7.17 -7.73 -9.54
CA GLU A 84 -6.88 -7.52 -8.11
C GLU A 84 -7.12 -8.80 -7.29
N GLY A 85 -8.22 -9.52 -7.55
CA GLY A 85 -8.47 -10.79 -6.86
C GLY A 85 -7.43 -11.87 -7.17
N ALA A 86 -6.79 -11.84 -8.34
CA ALA A 86 -5.68 -12.76 -8.64
C ALA A 86 -4.41 -12.38 -7.86
N LEU A 87 -4.08 -11.09 -7.80
CA LEU A 87 -2.98 -10.56 -6.99
C LEU A 87 -3.18 -10.88 -5.49
N THR A 88 -4.38 -10.64 -4.95
CA THR A 88 -4.74 -10.99 -3.57
C THR A 88 -4.53 -12.48 -3.27
N ARG A 89 -4.97 -13.37 -4.19
CA ARG A 89 -4.81 -14.83 -4.01
C ARG A 89 -3.36 -15.29 -4.12
N ALA A 90 -2.52 -14.56 -4.85
CA ALA A 90 -1.09 -14.83 -4.93
C ALA A 90 -0.36 -14.51 -3.62
N GLY A 91 -1.02 -13.83 -2.67
CA GLY A 91 -0.46 -13.55 -1.36
C GLY A 91 0.30 -12.23 -1.28
N SER A 92 -0.14 -11.23 -2.05
CA SER A 92 0.47 -9.90 -2.02
C SER A 92 0.46 -9.30 -0.61
N LEU A 93 1.56 -8.64 -0.24
CA LEU A 93 1.72 -7.91 1.03
C LEU A 93 1.63 -6.41 0.76
N ILE A 94 0.80 -5.70 1.52
CA ILE A 94 0.56 -4.27 1.30
C ILE A 94 1.12 -3.48 2.47
N VAL A 95 2.01 -2.54 2.19
CA VAL A 95 2.47 -1.52 3.13
C VAL A 95 1.81 -0.20 2.76
N ARG A 96 1.28 0.51 3.76
CA ARG A 96 0.70 1.84 3.60
C ARG A 96 1.66 2.87 4.15
N VAL A 97 2.00 3.85 3.32
CA VAL A 97 2.80 5.01 3.69
C VAL A 97 1.92 6.24 3.61
N SER A 98 1.81 7.01 4.69
CA SER A 98 1.01 8.23 4.73
C SER A 98 1.84 9.39 5.24
N ARG A 99 1.79 10.53 4.53
CA ARG A 99 2.38 11.79 5.00
C ARG A 99 1.30 12.67 5.64
N LEU A 100 1.62 13.21 6.81
CA LEU A 100 0.84 14.17 7.57
C LEU A 100 1.81 15.23 8.09
N ASP A 101 1.73 16.46 7.57
CA ASP A 101 2.62 17.56 7.92
C ASP A 101 4.11 17.16 7.81
N ASP A 102 4.83 17.21 8.94
CA ASP A 102 6.26 16.92 9.10
C ASP A 102 6.55 15.44 9.43
N ILE A 103 5.55 14.56 9.36
CA ILE A 103 5.72 13.14 9.67
C ILE A 103 5.25 12.21 8.56
N ILE A 104 5.99 11.11 8.39
CA ILE A 104 5.58 9.95 7.59
C ILE A 104 5.23 8.80 8.52
N LYS A 105 4.05 8.21 8.33
CA LYS A 105 3.60 6.99 8.99
C LYS A 105 3.68 5.83 8.01
N VAL A 106 4.50 4.83 8.33
CA VAL A 106 4.59 3.58 7.58
C VAL A 106 3.86 2.50 8.39
N ARG A 107 2.92 1.79 7.75
CA ARG A 107 2.06 0.80 8.41
C ARG A 107 2.01 -0.50 7.62
N ALA A 108 2.14 -1.60 8.34
CA ALA A 108 1.82 -2.92 7.81
C ALA A 108 0.30 -3.05 7.62
N GLN A 109 -0.15 -3.81 6.61
CA GLN A 109 -1.56 -4.09 6.38
C GLN A 109 -1.86 -5.60 6.35
N THR A 110 -3.10 -5.93 6.65
CA THR A 110 -3.70 -7.21 6.29
C THR A 110 -4.30 -7.07 4.89
N THR A 111 -3.90 -7.93 3.97
CA THR A 111 -4.51 -8.01 2.64
C THR A 111 -5.84 -8.74 2.74
N GLU A 112 -6.91 -8.10 2.27
CA GLU A 112 -8.27 -8.62 2.29
C GLU A 112 -8.81 -8.80 0.87
N TRP A 113 -9.93 -9.50 0.75
CA TRP A 113 -10.58 -9.61 -0.54
C TRP A 113 -11.17 -8.26 -0.96
N GLY A 114 -10.59 -7.65 -1.99
CA GLY A 114 -11.03 -6.35 -2.49
C GLY A 114 -10.47 -5.15 -1.72
N GLY A 115 -9.42 -5.32 -0.90
CA GLY A 115 -8.81 -4.20 -0.21
C GLY A 115 -7.72 -4.58 0.79
N SER A 116 -7.45 -3.67 1.73
CA SER A 116 -6.55 -3.90 2.84
C SER A 116 -6.99 -3.14 4.08
N SER A 117 -6.64 -3.69 5.25
CA SER A 117 -6.94 -3.11 6.56
C SER A 117 -5.67 -3.07 7.41
N ALA A 118 -5.71 -2.37 8.55
CA ALA A 118 -4.61 -2.43 9.50
C ALA A 118 -4.41 -3.88 9.98
N THR A 119 -3.17 -4.27 10.28
CA THR A 119 -2.91 -5.57 10.92
C THR A 119 -3.52 -5.61 12.32
N THR A 120 -3.82 -6.80 12.84
CA THR A 120 -4.33 -6.97 14.21
C THR A 120 -3.33 -6.48 15.26
N GLN A 121 -2.03 -6.57 14.96
CA GLN A 121 -0.95 -6.02 15.78
C GLN A 121 -0.78 -4.51 15.60
N ASN A 122 -1.43 -3.91 14.60
CA ASN A 122 -1.37 -2.49 14.25
C ASN A 122 0.06 -1.95 14.17
N TRP A 123 0.97 -2.77 13.62
CA TRP A 123 2.38 -2.41 13.51
C TRP A 123 2.54 -1.16 12.65
N ARG A 124 3.29 -0.19 13.18
CA ARG A 124 3.56 1.09 12.54
C ARG A 124 4.85 1.70 13.06
N VAL A 125 5.55 2.42 12.18
CA VAL A 125 6.61 3.35 12.55
C VAL A 125 6.24 4.75 12.08
N THR A 126 6.65 5.75 12.84
CA THR A 126 6.56 7.17 12.46
C THR A 126 7.99 7.68 12.32
N ILE A 127 8.29 8.27 11.17
CA ILE A 127 9.57 8.91 10.90
C ILE A 127 9.33 10.38 10.56
N ASP A 128 10.34 11.21 10.78
CA ASP A 128 10.32 12.60 10.38
C ASP A 128 10.37 12.72 8.85
N GLU A 129 9.60 13.62 8.24
CA GLU A 129 9.60 13.86 6.79
C GLU A 129 11.00 14.23 6.26
N SER A 130 11.84 14.86 7.10
CA SER A 130 13.22 15.23 6.76
C SER A 130 14.21 14.07 6.81
N SER A 131 13.78 12.88 7.27
CA SER A 131 14.61 11.67 7.25
C SER A 131 15.04 11.34 5.83
N ASP A 132 16.24 10.78 5.68
CA ASP A 132 16.75 10.41 4.35
C ASP A 132 15.94 9.27 3.70
N ASP A 133 16.13 9.11 2.39
CA ASP A 133 15.40 8.10 1.61
C ASP A 133 15.74 6.68 2.07
N THR A 134 16.98 6.42 2.52
CA THR A 134 17.37 5.12 3.06
C THR A 134 16.55 4.73 4.29
N THR A 135 16.32 5.68 5.21
CA THR A 135 15.52 5.50 6.41
C THR A 135 14.07 5.17 6.06
N LEU A 136 13.49 5.91 5.10
CA LEU A 136 12.14 5.65 4.60
C LEU A 136 12.02 4.28 3.93
N GLY A 137 12.96 3.92 3.05
CA GLY A 137 12.97 2.61 2.38
C GLY A 137 13.10 1.46 3.37
N ARG A 138 14.00 1.57 4.35
CA ARG A 138 14.15 0.59 5.43
C ARG A 138 12.86 0.41 6.23
N ALA A 139 12.21 1.52 6.61
CA ALA A 139 10.94 1.49 7.32
C ALA A 139 9.85 0.75 6.53
N VAL A 140 9.81 0.94 5.20
CA VAL A 140 8.88 0.22 4.31
C VAL A 140 9.19 -1.29 4.26
N ARG A 141 10.47 -1.67 4.20
CA ARG A 141 10.87 -3.09 4.28
C ARG A 141 10.51 -3.72 5.61
N GLU A 142 10.80 -3.05 6.71
CA GLU A 142 10.46 -3.54 8.04
C GLU A 142 8.94 -3.74 8.17
N ALA A 143 8.14 -2.79 7.68
CA ALA A 143 6.69 -2.91 7.67
C ALA A 143 6.18 -4.13 6.88
N ARG A 144 6.82 -4.48 5.77
CA ARG A 144 6.49 -5.66 4.96
C ARG A 144 6.55 -6.95 5.77
N GLU A 145 7.56 -7.09 6.65
CA GLU A 145 7.73 -8.28 7.50
C GLU A 145 6.58 -8.49 8.49
N HIS A 146 5.82 -7.42 8.76
CA HIS A 146 4.65 -7.44 9.63
C HIS A 146 3.32 -7.53 8.87
N CYS A 147 3.33 -7.54 7.54
CA CYS A 147 2.12 -7.67 6.73
C CYS A 147 1.54 -9.08 6.80
N ILE A 148 0.21 -9.16 6.67
CA ILE A 148 -0.51 -10.44 6.69
C ILE A 148 -1.12 -10.65 5.30
N PRO A 149 -0.70 -11.68 4.53
CA PRO A 149 -1.28 -11.95 3.23
C PRO A 149 -2.71 -12.48 3.38
N TRP A 150 -3.50 -12.34 2.33
CA TRP A 150 -4.84 -12.92 2.32
C TRP A 150 -4.76 -14.44 2.45
N ARG A 151 -5.59 -15.00 3.33
CA ARG A 151 -5.77 -16.45 3.44
C ARG A 151 -7.25 -16.78 3.33
N PRO A 152 -7.64 -17.76 2.50
CA PRO A 152 -9.02 -18.22 2.48
C PRO A 152 -9.37 -18.77 3.86
N ARG A 153 -10.50 -18.31 4.43
CA ARG A 153 -11.02 -18.92 5.66
C ARG A 153 -11.29 -20.39 5.36
N LYS A 154 -10.61 -21.30 6.09
CA LYS A 154 -10.95 -22.73 6.04
C LYS A 154 -12.44 -22.83 6.41
N ARG A 155 -13.28 -23.29 5.48
CA ARG A 155 -14.66 -23.67 5.83
C ARG A 155 -14.55 -24.73 6.92
N LYS A 156 -15.15 -24.49 8.09
CA LYS A 156 -15.46 -25.59 9.01
C LYS A 156 -16.38 -26.51 8.22
N VAL A 157 -15.85 -27.65 7.76
CA VAL A 157 -16.67 -28.76 7.31
C VAL A 157 -17.34 -29.26 8.59
N SER A 158 -18.56 -28.81 8.85
CA SER A 158 -19.42 -29.45 9.84
C SER A 158 -19.68 -30.85 9.32
N GLY A 159 -18.88 -31.81 9.78
CA GLY A 159 -19.09 -33.22 9.50
C GLY A 159 -20.50 -33.59 9.97
N ARG A 160 -21.39 -33.84 9.00
CA ARG A 160 -22.60 -34.61 9.27
C ARG A 160 -22.11 -36.05 9.37
N ALA A 161 -22.03 -36.55 10.61
CA ALA A 161 -21.75 -37.96 10.85
C ALA A 161 -22.85 -38.81 10.20
N PRO A 162 -22.52 -40.03 9.72
CA PRO A 162 -23.45 -40.95 9.08
C PRO A 162 -24.62 -41.34 9.98
#